data_AF-A0A6B3F9E1-F1
#
_entry.id   AF-A0A6B3F9E1-F1
#
_cell.length_a   1.000
_cell.length_b   1.000
_cell.length_c   1.000
_cell.angle_alpha   90.00
_cell.angle_beta   90.00
_cell.angle_gamma   90.00
#
_symmetry.space_group_name_H-M   'P 1'
#
loop_
_entity.id
_entity.type
_entity.pdbx_description
1 polymer ?
#
loop_
_entity_poly.entity_id
_entity_poly.type
_entity_poly.pdbx_seq_one_letter_code
_entity_poly.pdbx_strand_id
1 'polypeptide(L)'
;MPFESAGCNPGAEKTKQAAWEWAESSNLVLSPVAHKKMLRTRPELWISLIFPQASQKHLDLFCQWLFWAFLVDDEFDDGPAGRDPGLCESAITHLVDVLDGARAPVGPMENALGELLVRTCTDRPAHWVRQFRRDTAAWLWTYYAEAVDRAAGHVPSTADFVKHRRDSVAMQPFLDLHEIAAGIDLPESARSLPAYIALRNAVTDHSGLCNDICSFEKEALLGYEHNTVRLIQRDRGGTLQEAADEAGILLARIADRVQRAEKELEEEMEAAGIEGLPRTALERCVQDYRGLVRGDFDYHARAERYTRPDLLEIDEQDSLSRNFAA
;
A
#
# COMPACT_ATOMS: atom_id res chain seq x y z
N MET A 1 -5.04 11.12 16.12
CA MET A 1 -3.70 11.18 15.49
C MET A 1 -2.68 11.70 16.50
N PRO A 2 -1.92 10.82 17.18
CA PRO A 2 -0.99 11.22 18.23
C PRO A 2 0.41 11.59 17.74
N PHE A 3 0.72 11.36 16.45
CA PHE A 3 2.04 11.56 15.89
C PHE A 3 2.18 12.96 15.25
N GLU A 4 3.35 13.58 15.46
CA GLU A 4 3.70 14.86 14.86
C GLU A 4 4.07 14.71 13.39
N SER A 5 3.84 15.76 12.60
CA SER A 5 4.19 15.76 11.18
C SER A 5 5.71 15.77 11.01
N ALA A 6 6.23 14.83 10.22
CA ALA A 6 7.62 14.81 9.81
C ALA A 6 7.90 15.71 8.58
N GLY A 7 6.90 16.47 8.13
CA GLY A 7 6.98 17.33 6.96
C GLY A 7 6.71 16.59 5.64
N CYS A 8 6.98 17.27 4.54
CA CYS A 8 6.86 16.73 3.18
C CYS A 8 8.19 16.93 2.47
N ASN A 9 8.66 15.90 1.77
CA ASN A 9 9.92 15.96 1.05
C ASN A 9 9.90 17.11 0.02
N PRO A 10 10.91 17.99 -0.02
CA PRO A 10 10.96 19.11 -0.96
C PRO A 10 11.10 18.67 -2.43
N GLY A 11 11.44 17.40 -2.67
CA GLY A 11 11.56 16.79 -4.00
C GLY A 11 10.24 16.40 -4.67
N ALA A 12 9.08 16.67 -4.07
CA ALA A 12 7.78 16.19 -4.54
C ALA A 12 7.48 16.52 -6.02
N GLU A 13 7.73 17.77 -6.46
CA GLU A 13 7.42 18.16 -7.83
C GLU A 13 8.34 17.48 -8.86
N LYS A 14 9.63 17.31 -8.52
CA LYS A 14 10.58 16.56 -9.37
C LYS A 14 10.18 15.09 -9.46
N THR A 15 9.75 14.52 -8.34
CA THR A 15 9.27 13.14 -8.24
C THR A 15 8.04 12.92 -9.12
N LYS A 16 7.10 13.86 -9.10
CA LYS A 16 5.93 13.84 -9.97
C LYS A 16 6.33 13.76 -11.44
N GLN A 17 7.22 14.65 -11.88
CA GLN A 17 7.72 14.67 -13.25
C GLN A 17 8.41 13.34 -13.60
N ALA A 18 9.29 12.86 -12.74
CA ALA A 18 10.02 11.60 -12.93
C ALA A 18 9.09 10.37 -13.00
N ALA A 19 7.99 10.36 -12.26
CA ALA A 19 7.01 9.27 -12.31
C ALA A 19 6.25 9.24 -13.64
N TRP A 20 5.85 10.40 -14.17
CA TRP A 20 5.19 10.49 -15.48
C TRP A 20 6.12 10.15 -16.64
N GLU A 21 7.36 10.66 -16.62
CA GLU A 21 8.39 10.29 -17.62
C GLU A 21 8.71 8.80 -17.59
N TRP A 22 8.75 8.20 -16.39
CA TRP A 22 8.91 6.76 -16.22
C TRP A 22 7.72 5.96 -16.77
N ALA A 23 6.48 6.40 -16.51
CA ALA A 23 5.29 5.71 -17.02
C ALA A 23 5.26 5.72 -18.56
N GLU A 24 5.59 6.86 -19.19
CA GLU A 24 5.70 6.98 -20.64
C GLU A 24 6.81 6.08 -21.21
N SER A 25 8.01 6.14 -20.65
CA SER A 25 9.14 5.31 -21.10
C SER A 25 8.94 3.80 -20.87
N SER A 26 8.09 3.44 -19.89
CA SER A 26 7.67 2.06 -19.64
C SER A 26 6.51 1.60 -20.53
N ASN A 27 6.05 2.44 -21.46
CA ASN A 27 4.90 2.21 -22.34
C ASN A 27 3.59 1.92 -21.57
N LEU A 28 3.42 2.51 -20.38
CA LEU A 28 2.17 2.42 -19.63
C LEU A 28 1.15 3.38 -20.25
N VAL A 29 0.19 2.83 -20.99
CA VAL A 29 -0.81 3.63 -21.70
C VAL A 29 -2.02 3.84 -20.78
N LEU A 30 -2.26 5.10 -20.40
CA LEU A 30 -3.42 5.48 -19.60
C LEU A 30 -4.50 6.10 -20.49
N SER A 31 -5.77 5.74 -20.30
CA SER A 31 -6.89 6.50 -20.87
C SER A 31 -6.93 7.92 -20.31
N PRO A 32 -7.68 8.84 -20.95
CA PRO A 32 -7.95 10.15 -20.38
C PRO A 32 -8.52 10.09 -18.95
N VAL A 33 -9.37 9.09 -18.67
CA VAL A 33 -9.96 8.86 -17.34
C VAL A 33 -8.90 8.40 -16.34
N ALA A 34 -8.13 7.36 -16.66
CA ALA A 34 -7.05 6.85 -15.80
C ALA A 34 -5.98 7.93 -15.55
N HIS A 35 -5.63 8.72 -16.57
CA HIS A 35 -4.70 9.83 -16.45
C HIS A 35 -5.22 10.89 -15.47
N LYS A 36 -6.49 11.29 -15.56
CA LYS A 36 -7.11 12.23 -14.62
C LYS A 36 -7.19 11.66 -13.20
N LYS A 37 -7.54 10.38 -13.07
CA LYS A 37 -7.59 9.65 -11.78
C LYS A 37 -6.20 9.63 -11.11
N MET A 38 -5.15 9.33 -11.86
CA MET A 38 -3.78 9.33 -11.36
C MET A 38 -3.32 10.73 -10.91
N LEU A 39 -3.61 11.78 -11.69
CA LEU A 39 -3.31 13.16 -11.29
C LEU A 39 -3.98 13.57 -9.96
N ARG A 40 -5.20 13.11 -9.72
CA ARG A 40 -5.96 13.38 -8.49
C ARG A 40 -5.52 12.51 -7.31
N THR A 41 -4.99 11.33 -7.62
CA THR A 41 -4.42 10.39 -6.65
C THR A 41 -3.12 10.93 -6.07
N ARG A 42 -2.33 11.68 -6.84
CA ARG A 42 -1.12 12.34 -6.36
C ARG A 42 -0.15 11.38 -5.64
N PRO A 43 0.34 10.32 -6.31
CA PRO A 43 1.28 9.38 -5.70
C PRO A 43 2.55 10.09 -5.18
N GLU A 44 2.98 11.17 -5.84
CA GLU A 44 4.13 11.97 -5.41
C GLU A 44 3.94 12.56 -4.01
N LEU A 45 2.71 12.93 -3.68
CA LEU A 45 2.38 13.58 -2.43
C LEU A 45 2.47 12.57 -1.28
N TRP A 46 1.86 11.39 -1.45
CA TRP A 46 1.91 10.36 -0.42
C TRP A 46 3.34 9.93 -0.14
N ILE A 47 4.11 9.61 -1.18
CA ILE A 47 5.51 9.22 -1.05
C ILE A 47 6.35 10.32 -0.40
N SER A 48 6.10 11.59 -0.72
CA SER A 48 6.83 12.70 -0.09
C SER A 48 6.46 12.92 1.38
N LEU A 49 5.26 12.52 1.81
CA LEU A 49 4.81 12.60 3.20
C LEU A 49 5.32 11.42 4.04
N ILE A 50 5.37 10.21 3.46
CA ILE A 50 5.84 9.03 4.19
C ILE A 50 7.37 8.85 4.13
N PHE A 51 8.04 9.43 3.14
CA PHE A 51 9.52 9.47 3.02
C PHE A 51 10.08 10.91 3.02
N PRO A 52 9.83 11.71 4.08
CA PRO A 52 10.16 13.14 4.10
C PRO A 52 11.67 13.42 3.97
N GLN A 53 12.52 12.46 4.32
CA GLN A 53 13.98 12.58 4.31
C GLN A 53 14.68 11.69 3.27
N ALA A 54 13.93 11.00 2.40
CA ALA A 54 14.54 10.20 1.35
C ALA A 54 15.32 11.07 0.35
N SER A 55 16.41 10.52 -0.19
CA SER A 55 17.09 11.12 -1.33
C SER A 55 16.15 11.21 -2.53
N GLN A 56 16.38 12.17 -3.44
CA GLN A 56 15.57 12.30 -4.65
C GLN A 56 15.50 10.99 -5.44
N LYS A 57 16.62 10.28 -5.59
CA LYS A 57 16.69 8.99 -6.30
C LYS A 57 15.75 7.93 -5.69
N HIS A 58 15.70 7.85 -4.36
CA HIS A 58 14.82 6.91 -3.68
C HIS A 58 13.35 7.36 -3.78
N LEU A 59 13.10 8.65 -3.63
CA LEU A 59 11.76 9.23 -3.76
C LEU A 59 11.15 8.96 -5.14
N ASP A 60 11.94 9.15 -6.21
CA ASP A 60 11.54 8.85 -7.59
C ASP A 60 11.20 7.36 -7.75
N LEU A 61 12.06 6.45 -7.26
CA LEU A 61 11.82 5.00 -7.31
C LEU A 61 10.55 4.59 -6.55
N PHE A 62 10.35 5.11 -5.34
CA PHE A 62 9.20 4.71 -4.52
C PHE A 62 7.89 5.27 -5.08
N CYS A 63 7.93 6.45 -5.71
CA CYS A 63 6.78 6.99 -6.44
C CYS A 63 6.45 6.19 -7.68
N GLN A 64 7.43 5.63 -8.38
CA GLN A 64 7.20 4.75 -9.53
C GLN A 64 6.56 3.42 -9.07
N TRP A 65 7.02 2.85 -7.95
CA TRP A 65 6.35 1.71 -7.31
C TRP A 65 4.88 2.00 -6.97
N LEU A 66 4.60 3.15 -6.36
CA LEU A 66 3.22 3.51 -6.02
C LEU A 66 2.37 3.82 -7.25
N PHE A 67 2.94 4.47 -8.27
CA PHE A 67 2.26 4.70 -9.54
C PHE A 67 1.86 3.37 -10.18
N TRP A 68 2.80 2.42 -10.25
CA TRP A 68 2.52 1.06 -10.72
C TRP A 68 1.44 0.38 -9.88
N ALA A 69 1.53 0.47 -8.56
CA ALA A 69 0.56 -0.15 -7.65
C ALA A 69 -0.86 0.41 -7.82
N PHE A 70 -1.01 1.71 -8.08
CA PHE A 70 -2.31 2.30 -8.40
C PHE A 70 -2.86 1.86 -9.76
N LEU A 71 -2.01 1.56 -10.76
CA LEU A 71 -2.49 0.99 -12.02
C LEU A 71 -2.95 -0.46 -11.85
N VAL A 72 -2.28 -1.22 -10.98
CA VAL A 72 -2.76 -2.54 -10.54
C VAL A 72 -4.14 -2.39 -9.87
N ASP A 73 -4.23 -1.56 -8.84
CA ASP A 73 -5.48 -1.25 -8.13
C ASP A 73 -6.63 -0.91 -9.08
N ASP A 74 -6.39 0.02 -10.02
CA ASP A 74 -7.40 0.46 -10.98
C ASP A 74 -7.88 -0.68 -11.91
N GLU A 75 -7.01 -1.61 -12.34
CA GLU A 75 -7.41 -2.76 -13.17
C GLU A 75 -8.20 -3.82 -12.38
N PHE A 76 -7.80 -4.11 -11.15
CA PHE A 76 -8.40 -5.18 -10.35
C PHE A 76 -9.63 -4.72 -9.54
N ASP A 77 -9.82 -3.42 -9.33
CA ASP A 77 -11.04 -2.87 -8.74
C ASP A 77 -12.07 -2.47 -9.81
N ASP A 78 -11.65 -1.70 -10.82
CA ASP A 78 -12.57 -1.11 -11.78
C ASP A 78 -12.59 -1.86 -13.12
N GLY A 79 -11.53 -2.59 -13.45
CA GLY A 79 -11.34 -3.24 -14.75
C GLY A 79 -11.90 -4.67 -14.88
N PRO A 80 -11.82 -5.25 -16.09
CA PRO A 80 -12.25 -6.63 -16.40
C PRO A 80 -11.65 -7.69 -15.48
N ALA A 81 -10.36 -7.59 -15.14
CA ALA A 81 -9.73 -8.58 -14.26
C ALA A 81 -10.38 -8.62 -12.88
N GLY A 82 -10.86 -7.47 -12.37
CA GLY A 82 -11.62 -7.40 -11.12
C GLY A 82 -13.00 -8.05 -11.16
N ARG A 83 -13.59 -8.20 -12.35
CA ARG A 83 -14.97 -8.67 -12.54
C ARG A 83 -15.06 -10.16 -12.87
N ASP A 84 -13.95 -10.78 -13.26
CA ASP A 84 -13.87 -12.20 -13.61
C ASP A 84 -12.72 -12.87 -12.82
N PRO A 85 -13.02 -13.82 -11.90
CA PRO A 85 -11.99 -14.48 -11.11
C PRO A 85 -10.93 -15.21 -11.94
N GLY A 86 -11.27 -15.75 -13.11
CA GLY A 86 -10.32 -16.44 -13.97
C GLY A 86 -9.35 -15.49 -14.66
N LEU A 87 -9.83 -14.33 -15.13
CA LEU A 87 -8.96 -13.26 -15.63
C LEU A 87 -8.06 -12.71 -14.51
N CYS A 88 -8.62 -12.52 -13.31
CA CYS A 88 -7.89 -12.10 -12.12
C CYS A 88 -6.72 -13.05 -11.80
N GLU A 89 -7.00 -14.35 -11.72
CA GLU A 89 -6.01 -15.40 -11.45
C GLU A 89 -4.89 -15.39 -12.50
N SER A 90 -5.23 -15.32 -13.78
CA SER A 90 -4.27 -15.30 -14.88
C SER A 90 -3.32 -14.10 -14.78
N ALA A 91 -3.88 -12.89 -14.61
CA ALA A 91 -3.12 -11.66 -14.53
C ALA A 91 -2.21 -11.62 -13.27
N ILE A 92 -2.73 -12.01 -12.10
CA ILE A 92 -1.93 -12.09 -10.86
C ILE A 92 -0.81 -13.12 -11.00
N THR A 93 -1.10 -14.29 -11.56
CA THR A 93 -0.09 -15.34 -11.77
C THR A 93 1.06 -14.83 -12.65
N HIS A 94 0.76 -14.10 -13.72
CA HIS A 94 1.79 -13.49 -14.57
C HIS A 94 2.67 -12.48 -13.81
N LEU A 95 2.07 -11.60 -13.01
CA LEU A 95 2.80 -10.64 -12.18
C LEU A 95 3.68 -11.34 -11.13
N VAL A 96 3.14 -12.36 -10.45
CA VAL A 96 3.86 -13.14 -9.43
C VAL A 96 4.99 -13.96 -10.04
N ASP A 97 4.80 -14.56 -11.22
CA ASP A 97 5.87 -15.28 -11.91
C ASP A 97 7.04 -14.35 -12.29
N VAL A 98 6.75 -13.11 -12.68
CA VAL A 98 7.77 -12.08 -12.95
C VAL A 98 8.46 -11.64 -11.65
N LEU A 99 7.67 -11.46 -10.59
CA LEU A 99 8.17 -11.14 -9.25
C LEU A 99 9.15 -12.19 -8.74
N ASP A 100 8.86 -13.47 -8.94
CA ASP A 100 9.71 -14.59 -8.54
C ASP A 100 10.88 -14.85 -9.51
N GLY A 101 10.83 -14.27 -10.71
CA GLY A 101 11.81 -14.53 -11.78
C GLY A 101 11.60 -15.89 -12.46
N ALA A 102 10.41 -16.48 -12.31
CA ALA A 102 10.00 -17.72 -12.96
C ALA A 102 9.64 -17.49 -14.44
N ARG A 103 9.30 -16.24 -14.82
CA ARG A 103 8.92 -15.87 -16.18
C ARG A 103 9.52 -14.54 -16.61
N ALA A 104 9.83 -14.41 -17.90
CA ALA A 104 10.21 -13.13 -18.49
C ALA A 104 8.97 -12.22 -18.65
N PRO A 105 9.12 -10.91 -18.43
CA PRO A 105 8.02 -9.98 -18.62
C PRO A 105 7.59 -9.92 -20.08
N VAL A 106 6.28 -9.87 -20.34
CA VAL A 106 5.71 -9.94 -21.69
C VAL A 106 4.81 -8.73 -22.05
N GLY A 107 4.20 -8.06 -21.07
CA GLY A 107 3.40 -6.86 -21.27
C GLY A 107 3.99 -5.62 -20.57
N PRO A 108 3.44 -4.41 -20.80
CA PRO A 108 3.91 -3.18 -20.19
C PRO A 108 3.97 -3.23 -18.65
N MET A 109 2.93 -3.76 -17.99
CA MET A 109 2.89 -3.87 -16.53
C MET A 109 3.97 -4.81 -15.98
N GLU A 110 4.20 -5.95 -16.64
CA GLU A 110 5.25 -6.90 -16.25
C GLU A 110 6.65 -6.33 -16.50
N ASN A 111 6.85 -5.62 -17.61
CA ASN A 111 8.14 -4.98 -17.92
C ASN A 111 8.47 -3.89 -16.90
N ALA A 112 7.49 -3.07 -16.54
CA ALA A 112 7.62 -2.08 -15.48
C ALA A 112 7.96 -2.73 -14.13
N LEU A 113 7.26 -3.82 -13.77
CA LEU A 113 7.56 -4.58 -12.55
C LEU A 113 9.00 -5.13 -12.55
N GLY A 114 9.43 -5.75 -13.65
CA GLY A 114 10.78 -6.28 -13.78
C GLY A 114 11.86 -5.20 -13.61
N GLU A 115 11.67 -4.04 -14.21
CA GLU A 115 12.58 -2.88 -14.08
C GLU A 115 12.65 -2.34 -12.65
N LEU A 116 11.48 -2.16 -12.01
CA LEU A 116 11.37 -1.75 -10.62
C LEU A 116 12.07 -2.75 -9.68
N LEU A 117 11.88 -4.05 -9.91
CA LEU A 117 12.53 -5.10 -9.12
C LEU A 117 14.04 -5.09 -9.25
N VAL A 118 14.58 -4.87 -10.46
CA VAL A 118 16.03 -4.74 -10.66
C VAL A 118 16.57 -3.58 -9.82
N ARG A 119 15.96 -2.39 -9.89
CA ARG A 119 16.44 -1.23 -9.13
C ARG A 119 16.26 -1.34 -7.61
N THR A 120 15.31 -2.16 -7.17
CA THR A 120 14.97 -2.32 -5.76
C THR A 120 15.78 -3.44 -5.09
N CYS A 121 15.98 -4.55 -5.80
CA CYS A 121 16.53 -5.79 -5.24
C CYS A 121 18.02 -6.01 -5.57
N THR A 122 18.60 -5.27 -6.53
CA THR A 122 20.03 -5.41 -6.86
C THR A 122 20.88 -5.07 -5.63
N ASP A 123 21.90 -5.91 -5.37
CA ASP A 123 22.82 -5.84 -4.23
C ASP A 123 22.16 -5.95 -2.84
N ARG A 124 20.88 -6.33 -2.76
CA ARG A 124 20.18 -6.56 -1.47
C ARG A 124 20.42 -7.97 -0.93
N PRO A 125 20.41 -8.14 0.41
CA PRO A 125 20.45 -9.47 1.01
C PRO A 125 19.28 -10.35 0.56
N ALA A 126 19.55 -11.63 0.34
CA ALA A 126 18.55 -12.57 -0.17
C ALA A 126 17.32 -12.68 0.75
N HIS A 127 17.48 -12.55 2.08
CA HIS A 127 16.34 -12.56 3.01
C HIS A 127 15.45 -11.33 2.86
N TRP A 128 16.04 -10.16 2.58
CA TRP A 128 15.29 -8.93 2.32
C TRP A 128 14.46 -9.08 1.04
N VAL A 129 15.09 -9.55 -0.04
CA VAL A 129 14.43 -9.75 -1.34
C VAL A 129 13.28 -10.76 -1.24
N ARG A 130 13.48 -11.87 -0.51
CA ARG A 130 12.40 -12.85 -0.26
C ARG A 130 11.21 -12.23 0.48
N GLN A 131 11.48 -11.40 1.49
CA GLN A 131 10.42 -10.73 2.25
C GLN A 131 9.62 -9.77 1.37
N PHE A 132 10.33 -8.90 0.63
CA PHE A 132 9.70 -7.93 -0.25
C PHE A 132 8.80 -8.61 -1.30
N ARG A 133 9.31 -9.66 -1.95
CA ARG A 133 8.51 -10.46 -2.91
C ARG A 133 7.30 -11.12 -2.25
N ARG A 134 7.46 -11.69 -1.05
CA ARG A 134 6.34 -12.30 -0.32
C ARG A 134 5.25 -11.28 -0.02
N ASP A 135 5.61 -10.09 0.44
CA ASP A 135 4.66 -9.06 0.84
C ASP A 135 3.95 -8.46 -0.39
N THR A 136 4.66 -8.29 -1.51
CA THR A 136 4.06 -7.88 -2.79
C THR A 136 3.12 -8.96 -3.33
N ALA A 137 3.52 -10.23 -3.32
CA ALA A 137 2.68 -11.33 -3.79
C ALA A 137 1.41 -11.49 -2.93
N ALA A 138 1.54 -11.37 -1.60
CA ALA A 138 0.41 -11.45 -0.68
C ALA A 138 -0.65 -10.38 -1.00
N TRP A 139 -0.22 -9.14 -1.25
CA TRP A 139 -1.11 -8.08 -1.72
C TRP A 139 -1.75 -8.41 -3.08
N LEU A 140 -0.99 -8.83 -4.09
CA LEU A 140 -1.57 -9.14 -5.40
C LEU A 140 -2.68 -10.21 -5.31
N TRP A 141 -2.46 -11.25 -4.50
CA TRP A 141 -3.45 -12.32 -4.31
C TRP A 141 -4.71 -11.88 -3.56
N THR A 142 -4.73 -10.71 -2.89
CA THR A 142 -5.96 -10.22 -2.27
C THR A 142 -7.03 -9.88 -3.29
N TYR A 143 -6.66 -9.37 -4.47
CA TYR A 143 -7.62 -9.07 -5.53
C TYR A 143 -8.36 -10.32 -6.03
N TYR A 144 -7.67 -11.47 -6.12
CA TYR A 144 -8.30 -12.73 -6.47
C TYR A 144 -9.30 -13.19 -5.41
N ALA A 145 -8.92 -13.11 -4.13
CA ALA A 145 -9.80 -13.46 -3.03
C ALA A 145 -11.09 -12.61 -3.05
N GLU A 146 -10.96 -11.30 -3.24
CA GLU A 146 -12.12 -10.41 -3.34
C GLU A 146 -12.97 -10.69 -4.59
N ALA A 147 -12.34 -10.98 -5.74
CA ALA A 147 -13.06 -11.33 -6.96
C ALA A 147 -13.89 -12.62 -6.78
N VAL A 148 -13.33 -13.63 -6.09
CA VAL A 148 -14.05 -14.87 -5.76
C VAL A 148 -15.21 -14.60 -4.81
N ASP A 149 -15.00 -13.80 -3.75
CA ASP A 149 -16.07 -13.44 -2.82
C ASP A 149 -17.21 -12.69 -3.52
N ARG A 150 -16.88 -11.71 -4.37
CA ARG A 150 -17.86 -10.99 -5.20
C ARG A 150 -18.64 -11.94 -6.12
N ALA A 151 -17.95 -12.84 -6.82
CA ALA A 151 -18.58 -13.81 -7.71
C ALA A 151 -19.48 -14.81 -6.97
N ALA A 152 -19.13 -15.16 -5.72
CA ALA A 152 -19.92 -16.03 -4.85
C ALA A 152 -21.07 -15.29 -4.14
N GLY A 153 -21.16 -13.96 -4.24
CA GLY A 153 -22.09 -13.14 -3.45
C GLY A 153 -21.78 -13.17 -1.95
N HIS A 154 -20.54 -13.45 -1.58
CA HIS A 154 -20.07 -13.45 -0.20
C HIS A 154 -19.66 -12.04 0.21
N VAL A 155 -20.00 -11.64 1.43
CA VAL A 155 -19.46 -10.43 2.05
C VAL A 155 -18.74 -10.85 3.33
N PRO A 156 -17.45 -10.54 3.50
CA PRO A 156 -16.66 -11.07 4.61
C PRO A 156 -17.20 -10.64 5.97
N SER A 157 -16.84 -11.40 7.01
CA SER A 157 -17.02 -10.96 8.39
C SER A 157 -16.04 -9.81 8.68
N THR A 158 -16.37 -8.91 9.62
CA THR A 158 -15.45 -7.85 10.04
C THR A 158 -14.09 -8.42 10.50
N ALA A 159 -14.09 -9.58 11.17
CA ALA A 159 -12.87 -10.20 11.68
C ALA A 159 -11.98 -10.78 10.56
N ASP A 160 -12.58 -11.34 9.51
CA ASP A 160 -11.83 -11.88 8.37
C ASP A 160 -11.35 -10.74 7.47
N PHE A 161 -12.18 -9.72 7.26
CA PHE A 161 -11.80 -8.54 6.51
C PHE A 161 -10.60 -7.82 7.14
N VAL A 162 -10.53 -7.66 8.46
CA VAL A 162 -9.36 -7.04 9.12
C VAL A 162 -8.05 -7.81 8.83
N LYS A 163 -8.10 -9.14 8.69
CA LYS A 163 -6.90 -9.92 8.34
C LYS A 163 -6.53 -9.71 6.87
N HIS A 164 -7.51 -9.83 5.99
CA HIS A 164 -7.37 -9.60 4.55
C HIS A 164 -6.85 -8.19 4.25
N ARG A 165 -7.41 -7.18 4.92
CA ARG A 165 -7.10 -5.76 4.74
C ARG A 165 -5.64 -5.42 5.06
N ARG A 166 -4.99 -6.21 5.92
CA ARG A 166 -3.57 -6.04 6.21
C ARG A 166 -2.69 -6.27 4.99
N ASP A 167 -3.08 -7.21 4.13
CA ASP A 167 -2.40 -7.46 2.87
C ASP A 167 -2.96 -6.56 1.76
N SER A 168 -4.29 -6.36 1.73
CA SER A 168 -4.96 -5.64 0.63
C SER A 168 -4.67 -4.13 0.57
N VAL A 169 -4.25 -3.52 1.68
CA VAL A 169 -3.79 -2.11 1.70
C VAL A 169 -2.38 -1.91 1.10
N ALA A 170 -1.65 -2.99 0.78
CA ALA A 170 -0.31 -2.93 0.17
C ALA A 170 0.78 -2.18 0.97
N MET A 171 0.59 -1.96 2.27
CA MET A 171 1.54 -1.14 3.07
C MET A 171 2.86 -1.86 3.37
N GLN A 172 2.85 -3.18 3.55
CA GLN A 172 4.04 -3.96 3.95
C GLN A 172 5.23 -3.79 3.00
N PRO A 173 5.07 -3.84 1.66
CA PRO A 173 6.15 -3.49 0.73
C PRO A 173 6.73 -2.08 0.95
N PHE A 174 5.91 -1.07 1.25
CA PHE A 174 6.42 0.28 1.53
C PHE A 174 7.15 0.38 2.87
N LEU A 175 6.77 -0.43 3.88
CA LEU A 175 7.54 -0.57 5.12
C LEU A 175 8.93 -1.18 4.88
N ASP A 176 9.08 -2.03 3.86
CA ASP A 176 10.40 -2.54 3.44
C ASP A 176 11.23 -1.47 2.72
N LEU A 177 10.59 -0.61 1.91
CA LEU A 177 11.26 0.51 1.24
C LEU A 177 11.85 1.54 2.22
N HIS A 178 11.35 1.61 3.46
CA HIS A 178 11.97 2.41 4.53
C HIS A 178 13.38 1.95 4.88
N GLU A 179 13.65 0.64 4.85
CA GLU A 179 15.02 0.15 5.04
C GLU A 179 15.94 0.60 3.89
N ILE A 180 15.41 0.66 2.65
CA ILE A 180 16.14 1.22 1.51
C ILE A 180 16.42 2.71 1.71
N ALA A 181 15.40 3.48 2.08
CA ALA A 181 15.49 4.92 2.29
C ALA A 181 16.57 5.28 3.32
N ALA A 182 16.65 4.49 4.39
CA ALA A 182 17.57 4.68 5.49
C ALA A 182 18.97 4.06 5.25
N GLY A 183 19.18 3.33 4.14
CA GLY A 183 20.44 2.64 3.87
C GLY A 183 20.72 1.49 4.83
N ILE A 184 19.66 0.85 5.31
CA ILE A 184 19.68 -0.21 6.31
C ILE A 184 19.42 -1.55 5.62
N ASP A 185 20.07 -2.60 6.12
CA ASP A 185 19.68 -3.98 5.89
C ASP A 185 19.52 -4.65 7.26
N LEU A 186 18.28 -4.75 7.76
CA LEU A 186 18.05 -5.39 9.06
C LEU A 186 18.36 -6.89 8.97
N PRO A 187 19.10 -7.45 9.95
CA PRO A 187 19.27 -8.90 10.02
C PRO A 187 17.92 -9.58 10.31
N GLU A 188 17.78 -10.83 9.87
CA GLU A 188 16.55 -11.60 10.07
C GLU A 188 16.17 -11.74 11.55
N SER A 189 17.16 -11.78 12.46
CA SER A 189 16.93 -11.76 13.91
C SER A 189 16.23 -10.50 14.40
N ALA A 190 16.58 -9.32 13.85
CA ALA A 190 15.94 -8.05 14.19
C ALA A 190 14.52 -7.98 13.61
N ARG A 191 14.35 -8.39 12.34
CA ARG A 191 13.03 -8.43 11.69
C ARG A 191 12.06 -9.43 12.33
N SER A 192 12.59 -10.45 12.99
CA SER A 192 11.81 -11.51 13.65
C SER A 192 11.40 -11.18 15.08
N LEU A 193 11.79 -10.01 15.60
CA LEU A 193 11.33 -9.56 16.92
C LEU A 193 9.79 -9.43 16.93
N PRO A 194 9.09 -10.08 17.87
CA PRO A 194 7.63 -10.02 17.94
C PRO A 194 7.08 -8.59 17.97
N ALA A 195 7.71 -7.67 18.71
CA ALA A 195 7.29 -6.28 18.79
C ALA A 195 7.52 -5.51 17.47
N TYR A 196 8.57 -5.83 16.70
CA TYR A 196 8.78 -5.23 15.38
C TYR A 196 7.70 -5.68 14.39
N ILE A 197 7.34 -6.97 14.40
CA ILE A 197 6.23 -7.50 13.61
C ILE A 197 4.90 -6.85 14.04
N ALA A 198 4.66 -6.74 15.34
CA ALA A 198 3.47 -6.09 15.88
C ALA A 198 3.37 -4.61 15.47
N LEU A 199 4.49 -3.90 15.47
CA LEU A 199 4.60 -2.52 15.02
C LEU A 199 4.22 -2.38 13.54
N ARG A 200 4.85 -3.17 12.66
CA ARG A 200 4.54 -3.17 11.21
C ARG A 200 3.07 -3.47 10.95
N ASN A 201 2.51 -4.45 11.66
CA ASN A 201 1.09 -4.79 11.57
C ASN A 201 0.20 -3.65 12.05
N ALA A 202 0.53 -2.98 13.16
CA ALA A 202 -0.26 -1.85 13.66
C ALA A 202 -0.22 -0.63 12.73
N VAL A 203 0.94 -0.34 12.13
CA VAL A 203 1.09 0.72 11.12
C VAL A 203 0.23 0.41 9.88
N THR A 204 0.29 -0.84 9.41
CA THR A 204 -0.51 -1.31 8.28
C THR A 204 -2.02 -1.26 8.58
N ASP A 205 -2.43 -1.79 9.74
CA ASP A 205 -3.82 -1.76 10.20
C ASP A 205 -4.34 -0.30 10.29
N HIS A 206 -3.50 0.65 10.73
CA HIS A 206 -3.87 2.06 10.82
C HIS A 206 -4.09 2.66 9.43
N SER A 207 -3.17 2.42 8.49
CA SER A 207 -3.29 2.94 7.14
C SER A 207 -4.53 2.40 6.42
N GLY A 208 -4.77 1.08 6.54
CA GLY A 208 -5.96 0.45 5.96
C GLY A 208 -7.26 1.03 6.50
N LEU A 209 -7.39 1.17 7.82
CA LEU A 209 -8.60 1.74 8.42
C LEU A 209 -8.74 3.24 8.14
N CYS A 210 -7.63 3.99 8.07
CA CYS A 210 -7.67 5.40 7.67
C CYS A 210 -8.17 5.55 6.23
N ASN A 211 -7.71 4.68 5.34
CA ASN A 211 -8.20 4.60 3.97
C ASN A 211 -9.70 4.32 3.95
N ASP A 212 -10.15 3.23 4.59
CA ASP A 212 -11.57 2.84 4.61
C ASP A 212 -12.49 3.97 5.08
N ILE A 213 -12.07 4.74 6.11
CA ILE A 213 -12.86 5.88 6.60
C ILE A 213 -12.91 7.00 5.55
N CYS A 214 -11.78 7.34 4.92
CA CYS A 214 -11.68 8.46 3.99
C CYS A 214 -12.17 8.12 2.57
N SER A 215 -12.18 6.84 2.19
CA SER A 215 -12.62 6.37 0.87
C SER A 215 -14.08 5.95 0.85
N PHE A 216 -14.74 5.80 2.01
CA PHE A 216 -16.08 5.26 2.12
C PHE A 216 -17.08 5.87 1.13
N GLU A 217 -17.15 7.21 1.03
CA GLU A 217 -18.12 7.87 0.15
C GLU A 217 -17.89 7.50 -1.32
N LYS A 218 -16.63 7.50 -1.77
CA LYS A 218 -16.24 7.10 -3.12
C LYS A 218 -16.59 5.64 -3.39
N GLU A 219 -16.26 4.76 -2.46
CA GLU A 219 -16.46 3.31 -2.56
C GLU A 219 -17.94 2.92 -2.54
N ALA A 220 -18.74 3.58 -1.70
CA ALA A 220 -20.18 3.37 -1.64
C ALA A 220 -20.88 3.72 -2.96
N LEU A 221 -20.41 4.74 -3.69
CA LEU A 221 -20.93 5.09 -5.02
C LEU A 221 -20.65 4.00 -6.06
N LEU A 222 -19.59 3.21 -5.87
CA LEU A 222 -19.21 2.08 -6.72
C LEU A 222 -19.81 0.74 -6.27
N GLY A 223 -20.55 0.73 -5.15
CA GLY A 223 -21.10 -0.50 -4.56
C GLY A 223 -20.02 -1.42 -3.97
N TYR A 224 -18.87 -0.88 -3.60
CA TYR A 224 -17.77 -1.65 -3.00
C TYR A 224 -18.07 -1.99 -1.54
N GLU A 225 -18.15 -3.28 -1.22
CA GLU A 225 -18.58 -3.79 0.09
C GLU A 225 -17.42 -4.13 1.04
N HIS A 226 -16.19 -4.17 0.54
CA HIS A 226 -14.96 -4.51 1.30
C HIS A 226 -14.41 -3.27 2.03
N ASN A 227 -15.18 -2.72 2.97
CA ASN A 227 -14.82 -1.52 3.73
C ASN A 227 -15.22 -1.66 5.20
N THR A 228 -14.32 -1.34 6.14
CA THR A 228 -14.58 -1.51 7.58
C THR A 228 -15.81 -0.74 8.07
N VAL A 229 -16.03 0.50 7.61
CA VAL A 229 -17.21 1.30 8.01
C VAL A 229 -18.49 0.64 7.53
N ARG A 230 -18.49 0.10 6.29
CA ARG A 230 -19.62 -0.64 5.73
C ARG A 230 -19.93 -1.90 6.53
N LEU A 231 -18.91 -2.68 6.87
CA LEU A 231 -19.05 -3.92 7.63
C LEU A 231 -19.53 -3.66 9.06
N ILE A 232 -19.01 -2.62 9.73
CA ILE A 232 -19.52 -2.20 11.05
C ILE A 232 -21.00 -1.80 10.95
N GLN A 233 -21.36 -0.99 9.95
CA GLN A 233 -22.75 -0.57 9.75
C GLN A 233 -23.68 -1.77 9.60
N ARG A 234 -23.29 -2.75 8.77
CA ARG A 234 -24.03 -4.00 8.56
C ARG A 234 -24.17 -4.80 9.85
N ASP A 235 -23.07 -5.02 10.56
CA ASP A 235 -23.01 -5.90 11.74
C ASP A 235 -23.76 -5.30 12.94
N ARG A 236 -23.79 -3.97 13.07
CA ARG A 236 -24.48 -3.25 14.15
C ARG A 236 -25.94 -2.91 13.84
N GLY A 237 -26.32 -2.83 12.56
CA GLY A 237 -27.64 -2.35 12.13
C GLY A 237 -27.89 -0.87 12.44
N GLY A 238 -26.82 -0.07 12.56
CA GLY A 238 -26.86 1.35 12.93
C GLY A 238 -26.83 2.32 11.75
N THR A 239 -26.76 3.61 12.06
CA THR A 239 -26.54 4.68 11.07
C THR A 239 -25.10 4.66 10.56
N LEU A 240 -24.88 5.30 9.40
CA LEU A 240 -23.53 5.48 8.85
C LEU A 240 -22.61 6.27 9.81
N GLN A 241 -23.15 7.31 10.45
CA GLN A 241 -22.36 8.12 11.39
C GLN A 241 -21.88 7.30 12.59
N GLU A 242 -22.74 6.45 13.17
CA GLU A 242 -22.36 5.57 14.27
C GLU A 242 -21.25 4.58 13.86
N ALA A 243 -21.32 4.04 12.63
CA ALA A 243 -20.29 3.15 12.11
C ALA A 243 -18.95 3.88 11.87
N ALA A 244 -18.99 5.10 11.33
CA ALA A 244 -17.82 5.94 11.14
C ALA A 244 -17.18 6.36 12.48
N ASP A 245 -18.00 6.67 13.49
CA ASP A 245 -17.53 7.00 14.84
C ASP A 245 -16.86 5.78 15.50
N GLU A 246 -17.44 4.58 15.38
CA GLU A 246 -16.84 3.33 15.85
C GLU A 246 -15.50 3.06 15.14
N ALA A 247 -15.44 3.23 13.82
CA ALA A 247 -14.19 3.13 13.05
C ALA A 247 -13.13 4.15 13.51
N GLY A 248 -13.53 5.39 13.82
CA GLY A 248 -12.63 6.41 14.36
C GLY A 248 -12.05 6.03 15.75
N ILE A 249 -12.87 5.41 16.61
CA ILE A 249 -12.40 4.87 17.90
C ILE A 249 -11.42 3.72 17.69
N LEU A 250 -11.69 2.82 16.73
CA LEU A 250 -10.78 1.72 16.39
C LEU A 250 -9.45 2.23 15.84
N LEU A 251 -9.48 3.26 14.98
CA LEU A 251 -8.28 3.91 14.45
C LEU A 251 -7.40 4.49 15.57
N ALA A 252 -8.03 5.17 16.55
CA ALA A 252 -7.33 5.67 17.73
C ALA A 252 -6.68 4.53 18.55
N ARG A 253 -7.40 3.42 18.76
CA ARG A 253 -6.85 2.24 19.47
C ARG A 253 -5.70 1.59 18.72
N ILE A 254 -5.70 1.61 17.39
CA ILE A 254 -4.58 1.11 16.59
C ILE A 254 -3.38 2.05 16.72
N ALA A 255 -3.58 3.37 16.76
CA ALA A 255 -2.48 4.30 17.06
C ALA A 255 -1.86 4.03 18.44
N ASP A 256 -2.66 3.67 19.45
CA ASP A 256 -2.13 3.23 20.75
C ASP A 256 -1.35 1.90 20.64
N ARG A 257 -1.75 0.99 19.73
CA ARG A 257 -1.01 -0.26 19.47
C ARG A 257 0.36 0.03 18.86
N VAL A 258 0.47 1.01 17.97
CA VAL A 258 1.76 1.47 17.42
C VAL A 258 2.68 1.89 18.56
N GLN A 259 2.22 2.80 19.43
CA GLN A 259 3.02 3.28 20.57
C GLN A 259 3.42 2.18 21.55
N ARG A 260 2.52 1.20 21.81
CA ARG A 260 2.85 0.05 22.66
C ARG A 260 3.92 -0.85 22.03
N ALA A 261 3.77 -1.19 20.75
CA ALA A 261 4.73 -2.04 20.05
C ALA A 261 6.13 -1.38 19.98
N GLU A 262 6.21 -0.05 19.87
CA GLU A 262 7.48 0.67 19.94
C GLU A 262 8.17 0.49 21.29
N LYS A 263 7.42 0.61 22.40
CA LYS A 263 7.96 0.39 23.74
C LYS A 263 8.37 -1.06 23.96
N GLU A 264 7.55 -2.01 23.53
CA GLU A 264 7.85 -3.44 23.62
C GLU A 264 9.11 -3.78 22.79
N LEU A 265 9.33 -3.11 21.66
CA LEU A 265 10.52 -3.29 20.83
C LEU A 265 11.79 -2.84 21.54
N GLU A 266 11.75 -1.76 22.32
CA GLU A 266 12.89 -1.36 23.17
C GLU A 266 13.24 -2.47 24.17
N GLU A 267 12.24 -3.04 24.86
CA GLU A 267 12.42 -4.12 25.82
C GLU A 267 12.96 -5.40 25.16
N GLU A 268 12.45 -5.75 23.96
CA GLU A 268 12.90 -6.92 23.20
C GLU A 268 14.31 -6.76 22.62
N MET A 269 14.68 -5.56 22.15
CA MET A 269 16.05 -5.28 21.69
C MET A 269 17.06 -5.49 22.82
N GLU A 270 16.77 -5.04 24.04
CA GLU A 270 17.62 -5.29 25.21
C GLU A 270 17.70 -6.78 25.55
N ALA A 271 16.54 -7.46 25.61
CA ALA A 271 16.47 -8.88 25.96
C ALA A 271 17.20 -9.78 24.95
N ALA A 272 17.15 -9.43 23.67
CA ALA A 272 17.84 -10.13 22.59
C ALA A 272 19.31 -9.70 22.42
N GLY A 273 19.80 -8.71 23.17
CA GLY A 273 21.16 -8.18 23.04
C GLY A 273 21.43 -7.51 21.70
N ILE A 274 20.42 -6.87 21.11
CA ILE A 274 20.58 -6.11 19.86
C ILE A 274 21.26 -4.77 20.16
N GLU A 275 22.51 -4.65 19.72
CA GLU A 275 23.36 -3.47 19.92
C GLU A 275 23.92 -2.95 18.61
N GLY A 276 24.53 -1.75 18.63
CA GLY A 276 25.25 -1.18 17.50
C GLY A 276 24.35 -0.88 16.29
N LEU A 277 24.83 -1.23 15.09
CA LEU A 277 24.17 -0.87 13.83
C LEU A 277 22.73 -1.42 13.71
N PRO A 278 22.42 -2.70 14.01
CA PRO A 278 21.05 -3.20 14.00
C PRO A 278 20.08 -2.45 14.91
N ARG A 279 20.55 -1.99 16.08
CA ARG A 279 19.73 -1.21 17.02
C ARG A 279 19.40 0.17 16.45
N THR A 280 20.42 0.91 16.03
CA THR A 280 20.24 2.23 15.40
C THR A 280 19.33 2.14 14.18
N ALA A 281 19.44 1.03 13.44
CA ALA A 281 18.58 0.75 12.30
C ALA A 281 17.10 0.55 12.69
N LEU A 282 16.81 -0.28 13.70
CA LEU A 282 15.45 -0.48 14.21
C LEU A 282 14.85 0.82 14.75
N GLU A 283 15.62 1.57 15.55
CA GLU A 283 15.21 2.88 16.08
C GLU A 283 14.87 3.87 14.95
N ARG A 284 15.62 3.83 13.85
CA ARG A 284 15.32 4.63 12.66
C ARG A 284 14.03 4.18 11.97
N CYS A 285 13.82 2.87 11.79
CA CYS A 285 12.56 2.35 11.23
C CYS A 285 11.36 2.78 12.08
N VAL A 286 11.45 2.71 13.41
CA VAL A 286 10.40 3.16 14.33
C VAL A 286 10.09 4.65 14.11
N GLN A 287 11.11 5.50 14.08
CA GLN A 287 10.93 6.93 13.83
C GLN A 287 10.24 7.19 12.49
N ASP A 288 10.69 6.52 11.43
CA ASP A 288 10.15 6.68 10.10
C ASP A 288 8.68 6.19 10.04
N TYR A 289 8.32 5.12 10.74
CA TYR A 289 6.96 4.60 10.79
C TYR A 289 5.98 5.54 11.52
N ARG A 290 6.41 6.26 12.57
CA ARG A 290 5.60 7.34 13.17
C ARG A 290 5.31 8.44 12.14
N GLY A 291 6.35 8.83 11.39
CA GLY A 291 6.26 9.80 10.31
C GLY A 291 5.32 9.34 9.20
N LEU A 292 5.39 8.06 8.81
CA LEU A 292 4.50 7.44 7.83
C LEU A 292 3.05 7.45 8.29
N VAL A 293 2.73 7.01 9.51
CA VAL A 293 1.35 7.00 10.01
C VAL A 293 0.74 8.41 9.96
N ARG A 294 1.54 9.41 10.31
CA ARG A 294 1.10 10.81 10.21
C ARG A 294 0.98 11.29 8.77
N GLY A 295 1.96 10.99 7.93
CA GLY A 295 2.00 11.38 6.53
C GLY A 295 0.84 10.78 5.72
N ASP A 296 0.52 9.52 5.97
CA ASP A 296 -0.63 8.82 5.38
C ASP A 296 -1.96 9.47 5.76
N PHE A 297 -2.12 9.81 7.04
CA PHE A 297 -3.29 10.54 7.52
C PHE A 297 -3.43 11.93 6.86
N ASP A 298 -2.32 12.69 6.79
CA ASP A 298 -2.32 14.00 6.15
C ASP A 298 -2.57 13.91 4.63
N TYR A 299 -2.15 12.82 3.97
CA TYR A 299 -2.42 12.58 2.55
C TYR A 299 -3.91 12.39 2.26
N HIS A 300 -4.61 11.57 3.06
CA HIS A 300 -6.04 11.32 2.88
C HIS A 300 -6.87 12.60 2.99
N ALA A 301 -6.45 13.55 3.84
CA ALA A 301 -7.09 14.86 3.96
C ALA A 301 -6.80 15.83 2.79
N ARG A 302 -5.88 15.50 1.87
CA ARG A 302 -5.35 16.40 0.83
C ARG A 302 -5.57 15.90 -0.59
N ALA A 303 -5.58 14.60 -0.83
CA ALA A 303 -5.71 14.05 -2.18
C ALA A 303 -7.16 14.15 -2.67
N GLU A 304 -7.35 14.67 -3.88
CA GLU A 304 -8.67 14.77 -4.52
C GLU A 304 -9.30 13.40 -4.83
N ARG A 305 -8.51 12.32 -4.75
CA ARG A 305 -9.00 10.93 -4.72
C ARG A 305 -10.01 10.70 -3.59
N TYR A 306 -9.87 11.38 -2.44
CA TYR A 306 -10.74 11.22 -1.27
C TYR A 306 -11.56 12.48 -0.98
N THR A 307 -11.02 13.67 -1.20
CA THR A 307 -11.69 14.93 -0.84
C THR A 307 -12.71 15.41 -1.87
N ARG A 308 -12.74 14.79 -3.06
CA ARG A 308 -13.64 15.13 -4.17
C ARG A 308 -14.33 13.89 -4.76
N PRO A 309 -15.10 13.12 -3.96
CA PRO A 309 -15.82 11.95 -4.45
C PRO A 309 -16.83 12.32 -5.55
N ASP A 310 -17.30 13.56 -5.58
CA ASP A 310 -18.18 14.13 -6.61
C ASP A 310 -17.58 14.15 -8.03
N LEU A 311 -16.25 14.05 -8.15
CA LEU A 311 -15.56 14.03 -9.43
C LEU A 311 -15.26 12.60 -9.93
N LEU A 312 -15.80 11.56 -9.31
CA LEU A 312 -15.57 10.17 -9.70
C LEU A 312 -15.98 9.92 -11.15
N GLU A 313 -15.08 9.32 -11.93
CA GLU A 313 -15.30 8.92 -13.32
C GLU A 313 -14.92 7.44 -13.45
N ILE A 314 -15.75 6.67 -14.15
CA ILE A 314 -15.52 5.24 -14.42
C ILE A 314 -15.02 5.11 -15.86
N ASP A 315 -13.91 4.40 -16.05
CA ASP A 315 -13.41 4.10 -17.40
C ASP A 315 -14.21 2.93 -17.99
N GLU A 316 -15.23 3.24 -18.80
CA GLU A 316 -16.06 2.22 -19.46
C GLU A 316 -15.35 1.50 -20.63
N GLN A 317 -14.14 1.93 -21.01
CA GLN A 317 -13.43 1.39 -22.18
C GLN A 317 -12.42 0.30 -21.82
N ASP A 318 -12.29 -0.06 -20.54
CA ASP A 318 -11.40 -1.11 -20.03
C ASP A 318 -9.97 -0.95 -20.59
N SER A 319 -9.50 0.29 -20.65
CA SER A 319 -8.29 0.65 -21.40
C SER A 319 -7.00 0.17 -20.72
N LEU A 320 -7.02 0.06 -19.39
CA LEU A 320 -5.88 -0.35 -18.57
C LEU A 320 -5.53 -1.82 -18.78
N SER A 321 -6.51 -2.68 -19.05
CA SER A 321 -6.31 -4.13 -19.29
C SER A 321 -5.35 -4.41 -20.44
N ARG A 322 -5.22 -3.48 -21.39
CA ARG A 322 -4.28 -3.62 -22.52
C ARG A 322 -2.81 -3.58 -22.08
N ASN A 323 -2.54 -3.07 -20.88
CA ASN A 323 -1.20 -3.04 -20.31
C ASN A 323 -0.83 -4.35 -19.59
N PHE A 324 -1.82 -5.22 -19.32
CA PHE A 324 -1.62 -6.52 -18.69
C PHE A 324 -1.52 -7.62 -19.76
N ALA A 325 -0.72 -8.65 -19.49
CA ALA A 325 -0.68 -9.81 -20.35
C ALA A 325 -2.00 -10.57 -20.32
N ALA A 326 -2.52 -10.91 -21.51
CA ALA A 326 -3.70 -11.75 -21.70
C ALA A 326 -3.49 -13.18 -21.19
#